data_AF-A0AAN5I5I1-F1
#
_entry.id   AF-A0AAN5I5I1-F1
#
_cell.length_a   1.000
_cell.length_b   1.000
_cell.length_c   1.000
_cell.angle_alpha   90.00
_cell.angle_beta   90.00
_cell.angle_gamma   90.00
#
_symmetry.space_group_name_H-M   'P 1'
#
loop_
_entity.id
_entity.type
_entity.pdbx_description
1 polymer ?
#
loop_
_entity_poly.entity_id
_entity_poly.type
_entity_poly.pdbx_seq_one_letter_code
_entity_poly.pdbx_strand_id
1 'polypeptide(L)' 'FTERQVQAWYMKNFFNGSSPFCFMRGGEEPGDNTHYITLDDLISHNGIGSPFSLPYNIVPHEEIRAQAEQ' A
#
# COMPACT_ATOMS: atom_id res chain seq x y z
N PHE A 1 -1.62 11.26 5.66
CA PHE A 1 -0.92 12.07 4.64
C PHE A 1 -1.55 11.81 3.29
N THR A 2 -1.50 12.75 2.35
CA THR A 2 -1.99 12.48 0.99
C THR A 2 -0.98 11.65 0.22
N GLU A 3 -1.43 10.89 -0.78
CA GLU A 3 -0.56 10.11 -1.67
C GLU A 3 0.53 10.99 -2.30
N ARG A 4 0.16 12.20 -2.73
CA ARG A 4 1.09 13.19 -3.29
C ARG A 4 2.21 13.57 -2.31
N GLN A 5 1.90 13.74 -1.03
CA GLN A 5 2.92 14.06 -0.02
C GLN A 5 3.88 12.89 0.18
N VAL A 6 3.34 11.67 0.26
CA VAL A 6 4.14 10.45 0.46
C VAL A 6 5.04 10.19 -0.75
N GLN A 7 4.56 10.37 -1.97
CA GLN A 7 5.37 10.30 -3.19
C GLN A 7 6.51 11.32 -3.19
N ALA A 8 6.25 12.56 -2.78
CA ALA A 8 7.29 13.59 -2.69
C ALA A 8 8.38 13.24 -1.66
N TRP A 9 8.03 12.54 -0.58
CA TRP A 9 9.00 12.03 0.41
C TRP A 9 9.79 10.85 -0.09
N TYR A 10 9.15 9.93 -0.82
CA TYR A 10 9.84 8.81 -1.47
C TYR A 10 10.89 9.29 -2.47
N MET A 11 10.56 10.26 -3.33
CA MET A 11 11.52 10.87 -4.26
C MET A 11 12.73 11.53 -3.57
N LYS A 12 12.60 11.86 -2.28
CA LYS A 12 13.65 12.45 -1.46
C LYS A 12 14.37 11.41 -0.57
N ASN A 13 14.14 10.12 -0.77
CA ASN A 13 14.72 9.01 0.00
C ASN A 13 14.47 9.09 1.52
N PHE A 14 13.28 9.54 1.94
CA PHE A 14 12.91 9.56 3.36
C PHE A 14 12.58 8.18 3.95
N PHE A 15 12.36 7.18 3.09
CA PHE A 15 11.92 5.85 3.48
C PHE A 15 12.98 4.81 3.13
N ASN A 16 12.98 3.72 3.90
CA ASN A 16 13.74 2.52 3.61
C ASN A 16 12.79 1.38 3.21
N GLY A 17 13.36 0.27 2.72
CA GLY A 17 12.59 -0.89 2.27
C GLY A 17 11.60 -1.43 3.31
N SER A 18 11.97 -1.40 4.58
CA SER A 18 11.13 -1.84 5.71
C SER A 18 10.07 -0.83 6.18
N SER A 19 9.96 0.34 5.56
CA SER A 19 9.04 1.38 5.99
C SER A 19 7.58 0.92 5.79
N PRO A 20 6.73 0.88 6.84
CA PRO A 20 5.37 0.39 6.73
C PRO A 20 4.43 1.47 6.22
N PHE A 21 3.52 1.08 5.32
CA PHE A 21 2.48 1.93 4.76
C PHE A 21 1.10 1.29 4.96
N CYS A 22 0.11 2.14 5.14
CA CYS A 22 -1.29 1.76 5.12
C CYS A 22 -2.06 2.80 4.28
N PHE A 23 -2.96 2.32 3.44
CA PHE A 23 -3.81 3.15 2.59
C PHE A 23 -5.23 3.10 3.13
N MET A 24 -5.78 4.25 3.48
CA MET A 24 -7.11 4.40 4.06
C MET A 24 -7.96 5.28 3.16
N ARG A 25 -9.28 5.02 3.13
CA ARG A 25 -10.22 5.95 2.49
C ARG A 25 -10.46 7.13 3.43
N GLY A 26 -10.72 8.30 2.86
CA GLY A 26 -10.82 9.54 3.63
C GLY A 26 -11.84 9.43 4.77
N GLY A 27 -11.39 9.65 6.01
CA GLY A 27 -12.20 9.56 7.22
C GLY A 27 -12.06 8.25 7.99
N GLU A 28 -11.34 7.26 7.47
CA GLU A 28 -10.99 6.05 8.21
C GLU A 28 -9.76 6.28 9.10
N GLU A 29 -9.80 5.72 10.30
CA GLU A 29 -8.66 5.66 11.22
C GLU A 29 -8.10 4.23 11.26
N PRO A 30 -6.79 4.05 11.44
CA PRO A 30 -6.21 2.73 11.59
C PRO A 30 -6.68 2.11 12.91
N GLY A 31 -7.14 0.86 12.85
CA GLY A 31 -7.52 0.06 14.01
C GLY A 31 -6.59 -1.13 14.21
N ASP A 32 -6.92 -1.98 15.19
CA ASP A 32 -6.08 -3.12 15.59
C ASP A 32 -5.87 -4.16 14.47
N ASN A 33 -6.79 -4.21 13.50
CA ASN A 33 -6.74 -5.12 12.35
C ASN A 33 -6.25 -4.44 11.07
N THR A 34 -5.69 -3.23 11.16
CA THR A 34 -5.21 -2.51 9.98
C THR A 34 -3.98 -3.22 9.40
N HIS A 35 -4.09 -3.60 8.12
CA HIS A 35 -2.99 -4.18 7.38
C HIS A 35 -1.97 -3.12 6.96
N TYR A 36 -0.70 -3.45 7.13
CA TYR A 36 0.43 -2.66 6.68
C TYR A 36 1.23 -3.43 5.64
N ILE A 37 1.79 -2.70 4.68
CA ILE A 37 2.65 -3.22 3.62
C ILE A 37 3.96 -2.45 3.61
N THR A 38 5.09 -3.11 3.38
CA THR A 38 6.39 -2.42 3.39
C THR A 38 6.67 -1.73 2.06
N LEU A 39 7.65 -0.82 2.04
CA LEU A 39 8.08 -0.18 0.79
C LEU A 39 8.63 -1.19 -0.22
N ASP A 40 9.40 -2.17 0.25
CA ASP A 40 9.96 -3.20 -0.62
C ASP A 40 8.86 -4.07 -1.23
N ASP A 41 7.83 -4.40 -0.46
CA ASP A 41 6.65 -5.11 -0.97
C ASP A 41 5.93 -4.27 -2.03
N LEU A 42 5.73 -2.97 -1.76
CA LEU A 42 5.11 -2.04 -2.71
C LEU A 42 5.92 -1.91 -4.00
N ILE A 43 7.25 -1.81 -3.91
CA ILE A 43 8.14 -1.76 -5.07
C ILE A 43 8.10 -3.10 -5.83
N SER A 44 8.03 -4.22 -5.13
CA SER A 44 7.95 -5.55 -5.73
C SER A 44 6.64 -5.76 -6.49
N HIS A 45 5.54 -5.20 -5.98
CA HIS A 45 4.22 -5.29 -6.62
C HIS A 45 4.01 -4.27 -7.75
N ASN A 46 4.37 -3.00 -7.54
CA ASN A 46 4.03 -1.90 -8.45
C ASN A 46 5.22 -1.41 -9.31
N GLY A 47 6.43 -1.86 -9.00
CA GLY A 47 7.66 -1.45 -9.67
C GLY A 47 8.35 -0.24 -9.05
N ILE A 48 9.62 -0.08 -9.43
CA ILE A 48 10.46 1.04 -9.01
C ILE A 48 9.96 2.33 -9.67
N GLY A 49 9.81 3.40 -8.89
CA GLY A 49 9.42 4.73 -9.36
C GLY A 49 7.97 5.13 -9.10
N SER A 50 7.05 4.16 -8.95
CA SER A 50 5.66 4.44 -8.57
C SER A 50 5.08 3.42 -7.56
N PRO A 51 5.76 3.18 -6.42
CA PRO A 51 5.34 2.14 -5.46
C PRO A 51 3.96 2.40 -4.83
N PHE A 52 3.50 3.66 -4.80
CA PHE A 52 2.21 4.05 -4.20
C PHE A 52 1.06 4.13 -5.21
N SER A 53 1.30 3.84 -6.49
CA SER A 53 0.21 3.72 -7.46
C SER A 53 -0.58 2.47 -7.13
N LEU A 54 -1.64 2.62 -6.34
CA LEU A 54 -2.56 1.54 -6.05
C LEU A 54 -3.12 1.04 -7.39
N PRO A 55 -2.93 -0.24 -7.78
CA PRO A 55 -3.88 -0.83 -8.69
C PRO A 55 -5.23 -0.75 -7.97
N TYR A 56 -6.28 -0.33 -8.68
CA TYR A 56 -7.65 -0.23 -8.16
C TYR A 56 -8.21 -1.54 -7.55
N ASN A 57 -7.41 -2.61 -7.51
CA ASN A 57 -7.71 -3.95 -7.00
C ASN A 57 -6.70 -4.41 -5.93
N ILE A 58 -6.45 -3.63 -4.88
CA ILE A 58 -6.10 -4.29 -3.61
C ILE A 58 -7.41 -4.85 -3.06
N VAL A 59 -7.81 -5.97 -3.64
CA VAL A 59 -8.86 -6.79 -3.09
C VAL A 59 -8.26 -7.44 -1.85
N PRO A 60 -8.89 -7.35 -0.66
CA PRO A 60 -8.43 -8.07 0.51
C PRO A 60 -8.20 -9.54 0.14
N HIS A 61 -7.10 -10.14 0.61
CA HIS A 61 -6.73 -11.52 0.29
C HIS A 61 -7.85 -12.55 0.63
N GLU A 62 -8.83 -12.15 1.44
CA GLU A 62 -10.05 -12.91 1.70
C GLU A 62 -10.94 -13.12 0.45
N GLU A 63 -10.99 -12.16 -0.49
CA GLU A 63 -11.78 -12.29 -1.72
C GLU A 63 -11.09 -13.17 -2.78
N ILE A 64 -9.75 -13.30 -2.74
CA ILE A 64 -9.00 -14.16 -3.67
C ILE A 64 -9.32 -15.63 -3.42
N ARG A 65 -9.58 -16.04 -2.16
CA ARG A 65 -9.98 -17.42 -1.85
C ARG A 65 -11.40 -17.72 -2.34
N ALA A 66 -12.31 -16.76 -2.23
CA ALA A 66 -13.71 -16.92 -2.66
C ALA A 66 -13.84 -17.08 -4.19
N GLN A 67 -12.92 -16.52 -4.97
CA GLN A 67 -12.92 -16.64 -6.43
C GLN A 67 -12.21 -17.90 -6.96
N ALA A 68 -11.42 -18.58 -6.14
CA ALA A 68 -10.75 -19.83 -6.51
C ALA A 68 -11.61 -21.09 -6.26
N GLU A 69 -12.78 -20.92 -5.64
CA GLU A 69 -13.70 -22.01 -5.27
C GLU A 69 -15.02 -22.01 -6.09
N GLN A 70 -15.09 -21.24 -7.19
CA GLN A 70 -16.18 -21.29 -8.19
C GLN A 70 -15.70 -21.91 -9.50
#